data_AF-A0A4R2H4H5-F1
#
_entry.id   AF-A0A4R2H4H5-F1
#
_cell.length_a   1.000
_cell.length_b   1.000
_cell.length_c   1.000
_cell.angle_alpha   90.00
_cell.angle_beta   90.00
_cell.angle_gamma   90.00
#
_symmetry.space_group_name_H-M   'P 1'
#
loop_
_entity.id
_entity.type
_entity.pdbx_description
1 polymer ?
#
loop_
_entity_poly.entity_id
_entity_poly.type
_entity_poly.pdbx_seq_one_letter_code
_entity_poly.pdbx_strand_id
1 'polypeptide(L)'
;MSAQVAMVVGAGGELGRATAAKLAGAGFTVVGVDRNADGLKLLPDGIRVNAVAPAQLDTDKTRPYLPPELLAHTVKPEAVAEIIAFLVSDAAAAVSGAIVPTYGA
;
A
#
# COMPACT_ATOMS: atom_id res chain seq x y z
N MET A 1 -8.24 -20.17 -11.75
CA MET A 1 -7.21 -20.22 -10.70
C MET A 1 -7.36 -18.96 -9.86
N SER A 2 -7.46 -19.06 -8.54
CA SER A 2 -7.45 -17.88 -7.66
C SER A 2 -6.06 -17.24 -7.76
N ALA A 3 -5.97 -16.06 -8.35
CA ALA A 3 -4.71 -15.31 -8.36
C ALA A 3 -4.35 -14.97 -6.91
N GLN A 4 -3.24 -15.53 -6.41
CA GLN A 4 -2.79 -15.25 -5.05
C GLN A 4 -2.05 -13.90 -5.06
N VAL A 5 -2.55 -12.95 -4.28
CA VAL A 5 -1.94 -11.62 -4.15
C VAL A 5 -1.12 -11.58 -2.86
N ALA A 6 0.09 -11.01 -2.93
CA ALA A 6 0.92 -10.74 -1.75
C ALA A 6 1.33 -9.26 -1.69
N MET A 7 1.18 -8.65 -0.52
CA MET A 7 1.63 -7.28 -0.25
C MET A 7 2.96 -7.29 0.49
N VAL A 8 3.94 -6.51 0.03
CA VAL A 8 5.26 -6.37 0.65
C VAL A 8 5.46 -4.93 1.10
N VAL A 9 5.58 -4.73 2.42
CA VAL A 9 5.87 -3.42 3.03
C VAL A 9 7.38 -3.26 3.17
N GLY A 10 7.90 -2.07 2.84
CA GLY A 10 9.34 -1.84 2.72
C GLY A 10 9.92 -2.43 1.43
N ALA A 11 9.10 -2.55 0.37
CA ALA A 11 9.47 -3.23 -0.88
C ALA A 11 10.64 -2.58 -1.64
N GLY A 12 10.96 -1.32 -1.36
CA GLY A 12 12.11 -0.62 -1.92
C GLY A 12 13.44 -0.90 -1.20
N GLY A 13 13.41 -1.46 0.01
CA GLY A 13 14.61 -1.93 0.73
C GLY A 13 15.09 -3.30 0.24
N GLU A 14 16.34 -3.67 0.54
CA GLU A 14 16.95 -4.92 0.03
C GLU A 14 16.13 -6.18 0.33
N LEU A 15 15.69 -6.34 1.58
CA LEU A 15 14.88 -7.50 1.99
C LEU A 15 13.49 -7.50 1.35
N GLY A 16 12.82 -6.34 1.30
CA GLY A 16 11.51 -6.21 0.68
C GLY A 16 11.54 -6.52 -0.80
N ARG A 17 12.57 -6.03 -1.50
CA ARG A 17 12.76 -6.26 -2.93
C ARG A 17 13.03 -7.73 -3.25
N ALA A 18 13.89 -8.38 -2.46
CA ALA A 18 14.14 -9.82 -2.59
C ALA A 18 12.87 -10.66 -2.34
N THR A 19 12.07 -10.27 -1.33
CA THR A 19 10.80 -10.92 -1.00
C THR A 19 9.80 -10.77 -2.14
N ALA A 20 9.64 -9.55 -2.68
CA ALA A 20 8.76 -9.26 -3.79
C ALA A 20 9.14 -10.06 -5.05
N ALA A 21 10.42 -10.11 -5.38
CA ALA A 21 10.90 -10.90 -6.53
C ALA A 21 10.60 -12.41 -6.37
N LYS A 22 10.77 -12.96 -5.16
CA LYS A 22 10.53 -14.38 -4.88
C LYS A 22 9.04 -14.74 -4.98
N LEU A 23 8.16 -13.88 -4.48
CA LEU A 23 6.70 -14.05 -4.58
C LEU A 23 6.21 -13.95 -6.03
N ALA A 24 6.72 -12.97 -6.78
CA ALA A 24 6.43 -12.84 -8.19
C ALA A 24 6.87 -14.09 -8.98
N GLY A 25 8.07 -14.60 -8.72
CA GLY A 25 8.56 -15.86 -9.32
C GLY A 25 7.74 -17.10 -8.94
N ALA A 26 7.03 -17.06 -7.81
CA ALA A 26 6.09 -18.10 -7.40
C ALA A 26 4.68 -17.95 -8.02
N GLY A 27 4.47 -16.96 -8.89
CA GLY A 27 3.21 -16.73 -9.60
C GLY A 27 2.21 -15.85 -8.84
N PHE A 28 2.66 -15.15 -7.77
CA PHE A 28 1.81 -14.20 -7.08
C PHE A 28 1.74 -12.87 -7.83
N THR A 29 0.58 -12.22 -7.77
CA THR A 29 0.50 -10.78 -8.02
C THR A 29 1.06 -10.06 -6.78
N VAL A 30 2.14 -9.31 -6.94
CA VAL A 30 2.79 -8.63 -5.82
C VAL A 30 2.42 -7.15 -5.81
N VAL A 31 2.10 -6.60 -4.63
CA VAL A 31 1.92 -5.17 -4.41
C VAL A 31 3.00 -4.68 -3.45
N GLY A 32 3.90 -3.83 -3.94
CA GLY A 32 4.96 -3.22 -3.15
C GLY A 32 4.52 -1.90 -2.53
N VAL A 33 4.70 -1.74 -1.22
CA VAL A 33 4.46 -0.50 -0.48
C VAL A 33 5.77 -0.05 0.16
N ASP A 34 6.17 1.19 -0.06
CA ASP A 34 7.35 1.78 0.57
C ASP A 34 7.16 3.31 0.71
N ARG A 35 7.91 3.90 1.64
CA ARG A 35 8.06 5.36 1.74
C ARG A 35 9.08 5.90 0.74
N ASN A 36 9.99 5.06 0.25
CA ASN A 36 10.97 5.38 -0.78
C ASN A 36 10.46 4.98 -2.17
N ALA A 37 9.95 5.96 -2.91
CA ALA A 37 9.43 5.76 -4.26
C ALA A 37 10.51 5.30 -5.27
N ASP A 38 11.77 5.70 -5.09
CA ASP A 38 12.85 5.30 -6.01
C ASP A 38 13.23 3.82 -5.83
N GLY A 39 13.18 3.31 -4.60
CA GLY A 39 13.41 1.89 -4.34
C GLY A 39 12.38 0.99 -5.00
N LEU A 40 11.14 1.46 -5.15
CA LEU A 40 10.06 0.71 -5.80
C LEU A 40 10.27 0.53 -7.32
N LYS A 41 11.00 1.46 -7.97
CA LYS A 41 11.31 1.37 -9.41
C LYS A 41 12.24 0.21 -9.76
N LEU A 42 12.87 -0.39 -8.75
CA LEU A 42 13.79 -1.52 -8.90
C LEU A 42 13.07 -2.89 -8.85
N LEU A 43 11.73 -2.91 -8.75
CA LEU A 43 10.95 -4.14 -8.79
C LEU A 43 10.88 -4.70 -10.23
N PRO A 44 10.76 -6.03 -10.42
CA PRO A 44 10.66 -6.65 -11.73
C PRO A 44 9.48 -6.14 -12.59
N ASP A 45 9.66 -6.18 -13.91
CA ASP A 45 8.60 -5.87 -14.87
C ASP A 45 7.37 -6.80 -14.70
N GLY A 46 6.19 -6.28 -15.02
CA GLY A 46 4.91 -7.00 -14.87
C GLY A 46 4.29 -6.90 -13.48
N ILE A 47 4.89 -6.13 -12.56
CA ILE A 47 4.36 -5.86 -11.23
C ILE A 47 3.76 -4.45 -11.19
N ARG A 48 2.53 -4.33 -10.68
CA ARG A 48 1.90 -3.03 -10.43
C ARG A 48 2.31 -2.51 -9.06
N VAL A 49 2.69 -1.25 -9.00
CA VAL A 49 3.25 -0.63 -7.80
C VAL A 49 2.47 0.64 -7.51
N ASN A 50 1.84 0.75 -6.35
CA ASN A 50 1.13 1.97 -5.94
C ASN A 50 1.33 2.19 -4.44
N ALA A 51 1.27 3.44 -4.00
CA ALA A 51 1.34 3.82 -2.59
C ALA A 51 0.02 4.44 -2.14
N VAL A 52 -0.41 4.12 -0.92
CA VAL A 52 -1.48 4.85 -0.22
C VAL A 52 -0.84 5.68 0.87
N ALA A 53 -1.09 6.98 0.86
CA ALA A 53 -0.49 7.96 1.77
C ALA A 53 -1.57 8.58 2.67
N PRO A 54 -1.98 7.88 3.74
CA PRO A 54 -2.97 8.40 4.66
C PRO A 54 -2.42 9.52 5.52
N ALA A 55 -3.30 10.48 5.83
CA ALA A 55 -3.15 11.39 6.95
C ALA A 55 -3.22 10.62 8.29
N GLN A 56 -3.41 11.32 9.42
CA GLN A 56 -3.49 10.67 10.73
C GLN A 56 -4.58 9.60 10.73
N LEU A 57 -4.20 8.36 11.10
CA LEU A 57 -5.12 7.25 11.18
C LEU A 57 -5.82 7.21 12.54
N ASP A 58 -7.10 6.86 12.54
CA ASP A 58 -7.86 6.57 13.75
C ASP A 58 -7.57 5.14 14.24
N THR A 59 -6.65 4.98 15.18
CA THR A 59 -6.29 3.68 15.75
C THR A 59 -6.16 3.78 17.26
N ASP A 60 -6.30 2.66 17.97
CA ASP A 60 -6.07 2.62 19.42
C ASP A 60 -4.70 3.15 19.83
N LYS A 61 -3.70 3.01 18.95
CA LYS A 61 -2.35 3.51 19.19
C LYS A 61 -2.22 5.01 19.02
N THR A 62 -2.97 5.62 18.11
CA THR A 62 -2.86 7.06 17.80
C THR A 62 -3.84 7.89 18.63
N ARG A 63 -5.04 7.37 18.94
CA ARG A 63 -6.10 8.04 19.72
C ARG A 63 -5.60 8.72 21.00
N PRO A 64 -4.73 8.13 21.84
CA PRO A 64 -4.28 8.76 23.08
C PRO A 64 -3.45 10.04 22.86
N TYR A 65 -2.92 10.25 21.66
CA TYR A 65 -2.06 11.37 21.31
C TYR A 65 -2.76 12.42 20.44
N LEU A 66 -4.02 12.19 20.10
CA LEU A 66 -4.78 13.06 19.20
C LEU A 66 -5.80 13.88 20.00
N PRO A 67 -5.75 15.22 19.95
CA PRO A 67 -6.81 16.05 20.50
C PRO A 67 -8.14 15.77 19.77
N PRO A 68 -9.29 15.98 20.44
CA PRO A 68 -10.61 15.70 19.86
C PRO A 68 -10.86 16.37 18.51
N GLU A 69 -10.37 17.60 18.31
CA GLU A 69 -10.48 18.29 17.03
C GLU A 69 -9.75 17.58 15.87
N LEU A 70 -8.62 16.91 16.14
CA LEU A 70 -7.89 16.18 15.10
C LEU A 70 -8.50 14.80 14.83
N LEU A 71 -9.12 14.17 15.82
CA LEU A 71 -9.83 12.90 15.64
C LEU A 71 -10.94 13.00 14.59
N ALA A 72 -11.62 14.13 14.49
CA ALA A 72 -12.67 14.36 13.48
C ALA A 72 -12.15 14.25 12.03
N HIS A 73 -10.87 14.59 11.81
CA HIS A 73 -10.22 14.62 10.49
C HIS A 73 -9.30 13.42 10.24
N THR A 74 -9.34 12.42 11.12
CA THR A 74 -8.56 11.20 10.93
C THR A 74 -9.14 10.31 9.84
N VAL A 75 -8.25 9.57 9.19
CA VAL A 75 -8.61 8.52 8.24
C VAL A 75 -8.93 7.26 9.03
N LYS A 76 -10.07 6.63 8.75
CA LYS A 76 -10.37 5.31 9.29
C LYS A 76 -9.51 4.24 8.61
N PRO A 77 -8.95 3.27 9.35
CA PRO A 77 -8.19 2.17 8.75
C PRO A 77 -8.94 1.42 7.64
N GLU A 78 -10.26 1.29 7.78
CA GLU A 78 -11.12 0.64 6.81
C GLU A 78 -11.11 1.37 5.45
N ALA A 79 -11.07 2.70 5.44
CA ALA A 79 -10.99 3.47 4.21
C ALA A 79 -9.65 3.24 3.47
N VAL A 80 -8.55 3.13 4.22
CA VAL A 80 -7.24 2.76 3.64
C VAL A 80 -7.30 1.34 3.08
N ALA A 81 -7.90 0.40 3.81
CA ALA A 81 -8.03 -0.98 3.37
C ALA A 81 -8.85 -1.10 2.08
N GLU A 82 -9.96 -0.36 1.95
CA GLU A 82 -10.77 -0.32 0.73
C GLU A 82 -9.98 0.20 -0.47
N ILE A 83 -9.16 1.23 -0.29
CA ILE A 83 -8.30 1.77 -1.35
C ILE A 83 -7.24 0.76 -1.76
N ILE A 84 -6.62 0.07 -0.78
CA ILE A 84 -5.67 -1.01 -1.06
C ILE A 84 -6.37 -2.13 -1.83
N ALA A 85 -7.59 -2.52 -1.43
CA ALA A 85 -8.37 -3.55 -2.11
C ALA A 85 -8.67 -3.15 -3.56
N PHE A 86 -9.05 -1.89 -3.82
CA PHE A 86 -9.20 -1.36 -5.17
C PHE A 86 -7.90 -1.44 -5.97
N LEU A 87 -6.78 -0.96 -5.41
CA LEU A 87 -5.48 -0.95 -6.10
C LEU A 87 -4.98 -2.36 -6.39
N VAL A 88 -5.33 -3.35 -5.58
CA VAL A 88 -5.02 -4.76 -5.80
C VAL A 88 -5.90 -5.38 -6.89
N SER A 89 -7.13 -4.90 -7.07
CA SER A 89 -8.12 -5.48 -7.98
C SER A 89 -7.78 -5.29 -9.48
N ASP A 90 -8.46 -6.07 -10.32
CA ASP A 90 -8.39 -5.94 -11.79
C ASP A 90 -8.91 -4.59 -12.29
N ALA A 91 -9.79 -3.92 -11.53
CA ALA A 91 -10.29 -2.58 -11.88
C ALA A 91 -9.17 -1.54 -11.90
N ALA A 92 -8.07 -1.78 -11.18
CA ALA A 92 -6.88 -0.95 -11.16
C ALA A 92 -5.74 -1.51 -12.05
N ALA A 93 -6.04 -2.40 -13.02
CA ALA A 93 -5.02 -3.02 -13.87
C ALA A 93 -4.16 -2.01 -14.65
N ALA A 94 -4.72 -0.88 -15.05
CA ALA A 94 -4.01 0.20 -15.73
C ALA A 94 -3.25 1.15 -14.77
N VAL A 95 -3.34 0.95 -13.45
CA VAL A 95 -2.81 1.86 -12.44
C VAL A 95 -1.52 1.28 -11.85
N SER A 96 -0.40 1.95 -12.14
CA SER A 96 0.91 1.71 -11.54
C SER A 96 1.66 3.04 -11.45
N GLY A 97 2.53 3.18 -10.46
CA GLY A 97 3.26 4.40 -10.11
C GLY A 97 2.45 5.44 -9.34
N ALA A 98 1.18 5.16 -8.96
CA ALA A 98 0.34 6.15 -8.29
C ALA A 98 0.70 6.29 -6.80
N ILE A 99 0.60 7.52 -6.30
CA ILE A 99 0.58 7.84 -4.87
C ILE A 99 -0.81 8.39 -4.58
N VAL A 100 -1.57 7.68 -3.75
CA VAL A 100 -2.97 8.00 -3.42
C VAL A 100 -3.01 8.66 -2.04
N PRO A 101 -3.03 10.00 -1.96
CA PRO A 101 -3.24 10.69 -0.69
C PRO A 101 -4.64 10.40 -0.16
N THR A 102 -4.75 10.18 1.14
CA THR A 102 -6.00 9.84 1.81
C THR A 102 -6.20 10.73 3.02
N TYR A 103 -7.35 11.40 3.07
CA TYR A 103 -7.69 12.37 4.12
C TYR A 103 -8.96 11.93 4.82
N GLY A 104 -9.07 12.23 6.12
CA GLY A 104 -10.34 12.12 6.83
C GLY A 104 -11.31 13.18 6.33
N ALA A 105 -12.59 13.01 6.69
CA ALA A 105 -13.64 13.96 6.35
C ALA A 105 -13.50 15.29 7.12
#